data_AF-X1NI77-F1
#
_entry.id   AF-X1NI77-F1
#
_cell.length_a   1.000
_cell.length_b   1.000
_cell.length_c   1.000
_cell.angle_alpha   90.00
_cell.angle_beta   90.00
_cell.angle_gamma   90.00
#
_symmetry.space_group_name_H-M   'P 1'
#
loop_
_entity.id
_entity.type
_entity.pdbx_description
1 polymer ?
#
loop_
_entity_poly.entity_id
_entity_poly.type
_entity_poly.pdbx_seq_one_letter_code
_entity_poly.pdbx_strand_id
1 'polypeptide(L)'
;AEKEKAFQAMFPELREEQTEARKVKQKVPILVILGNPPYNAFAGTATTKEERDSVAPYKEGLIKKWGIKKFNLDDLYVRFFRMAERRIAEQTGRGVVSFISNHSWIEEPSFVVLRQHLLQSFDVFWIENLHGNRKISEYAPDGRTSETIFAIPGFSVGIRQGVATSLWVKKTEKTAEPKIHFRDDLNTARAVERRKQLLDSLGIKDFNSYYQFASPSESNRYSFRPSKVSSEYLAWPSLENLTDFKPTLGILENRKEALIDIDKHIIENRMKLYYDPN
;
A
#
# COMPACT_ATOMS: atom_id res chain seq x y z
N ALA A 1 -16.27 23.65 -6.17
CA ALA A 1 -17.37 23.69 -7.17
C ALA A 1 -17.69 25.12 -7.62
N GLU A 2 -18.21 26.02 -6.77
CA GLU A 2 -18.59 27.39 -7.17
C GLU A 2 -17.40 28.31 -7.44
N LYS A 3 -16.39 28.32 -6.56
CA LYS A 3 -15.14 29.09 -6.78
C LYS A 3 -14.36 28.64 -8.01
N GLU A 4 -14.43 27.36 -8.33
CA GLU A 4 -13.79 26.77 -9.51
C GLU A 4 -14.55 27.10 -10.79
N LYS A 5 -15.89 27.11 -10.74
CA LYS A 5 -16.74 27.61 -11.84
C LYS A 5 -16.52 29.10 -12.10
N ALA A 6 -16.36 29.92 -11.06
CA ALA A 6 -16.07 31.35 -11.16
C ALA A 6 -14.66 31.62 -11.72
N PHE A 7 -13.66 30.88 -11.26
CA PHE A 7 -12.29 30.96 -11.77
C PHE A 7 -12.20 30.55 -13.25
N GLN A 8 -12.87 29.46 -13.63
CA GLN A 8 -12.94 29.03 -15.02
C GLN A 8 -13.74 30.01 -15.91
N ALA A 9 -14.65 30.83 -15.35
CA ALA A 9 -15.40 31.82 -16.12
C ALA A 9 -14.56 33.07 -16.47
N MET A 10 -13.52 33.35 -15.67
CA MET A 10 -12.61 34.48 -15.89
C MET A 10 -11.53 34.21 -16.95
N PHE A 11 -11.28 32.95 -17.32
CA PHE A 11 -10.24 32.57 -18.28
C PHE A 11 -10.75 31.54 -19.30
N PRO A 12 -11.40 31.98 -20.39
CA PRO A 12 -11.96 31.10 -21.40
C PRO A 12 -10.89 30.26 -22.13
N GLU A 13 -9.66 30.76 -22.33
CA GLU A 13 -8.58 29.98 -22.95
C GLU A 13 -8.15 28.78 -22.07
N LEU A 14 -8.14 28.96 -20.74
CA LEU A 14 -7.87 27.88 -19.78
C LEU A 14 -8.98 26.83 -19.74
N ARG A 15 -10.23 27.21 -20.03
CA ARG A 15 -11.35 26.25 -20.17
C ARG A 15 -11.22 25.41 -21.42
N GLU A 16 -10.85 26.01 -22.54
CA GLU A 16 -10.61 25.28 -23.78
C GLU A 16 -9.40 24.34 -23.63
N GLU A 17 -8.30 24.82 -23.05
CA GLU A 17 -7.13 23.99 -22.73
C GLU A 17 -7.50 22.82 -21.80
N GLN A 18 -8.27 23.06 -20.73
CA GLN A 18 -8.75 22.00 -19.84
C GLN A 18 -9.69 21.01 -20.55
N THR A 19 -10.53 21.49 -21.47
CA THR A 19 -11.49 20.65 -22.20
C THR A 19 -10.79 19.77 -23.23
N GLU A 20 -9.84 20.32 -23.97
CA GLU A 20 -9.02 19.57 -24.92
C GLU A 20 -8.06 18.61 -24.19
N ALA A 21 -7.43 19.04 -23.09
CA ALA A 21 -6.65 18.15 -22.23
C ALA A 21 -7.52 17.02 -21.65
N ARG A 22 -8.79 17.27 -21.30
CA ARG A 22 -9.74 16.23 -20.87
C ARG A 22 -10.09 15.28 -21.99
N LYS A 23 -10.38 15.78 -23.20
CA LYS A 23 -10.67 14.92 -24.38
C LYS A 23 -9.48 14.03 -24.70
N VAL A 24 -8.27 14.58 -24.70
CA VAL A 24 -7.04 13.81 -24.91
C VAL A 24 -6.88 12.76 -23.80
N LYS A 25 -6.99 13.13 -22.52
CA LYS A 25 -6.87 12.21 -21.37
C LYS A 25 -7.97 11.15 -21.28
N GLN A 26 -9.11 11.34 -21.95
CA GLN A 26 -10.22 10.40 -21.97
C GLN A 26 -10.23 9.51 -23.22
N LYS A 27 -9.79 10.02 -24.37
CA LYS A 27 -9.88 9.34 -25.67
C LYS A 27 -8.55 8.78 -26.17
N VAL A 28 -7.42 9.32 -25.72
CA VAL A 28 -6.09 8.82 -26.11
C VAL A 28 -5.70 7.66 -25.19
N PRO A 29 -5.26 6.52 -25.75
CA PRO A 29 -4.73 5.42 -24.96
C PRO A 29 -3.56 5.89 -24.09
N ILE A 30 -3.71 5.79 -22.77
CA ILE A 30 -2.65 6.14 -21.83
C ILE A 30 -1.73 4.93 -21.75
N LEU A 31 -0.47 5.10 -22.17
CA LEU A 31 0.54 4.03 -22.13
C LEU A 31 1.44 4.10 -20.90
N VAL A 32 1.53 5.26 -20.26
CA VAL A 32 2.45 5.48 -19.14
C VAL A 32 1.73 6.27 -18.04
N ILE A 33 1.80 5.77 -16.81
CA ILE A 33 1.32 6.47 -15.61
C ILE A 33 2.48 6.52 -14.62
N LEU A 34 2.91 7.74 -14.27
CA LEU A 34 3.95 7.97 -13.27
C LEU A 34 3.36 8.83 -12.15
N GLY A 35 3.77 8.63 -10.91
CA GLY A 35 3.39 9.56 -9.85
C GLY A 35 3.84 9.21 -8.44
N ASN A 36 3.53 10.14 -7.55
CA ASN A 36 3.61 9.97 -6.10
C ASN A 36 2.20 10.10 -5.53
N PRO A 37 1.40 9.03 -5.49
CA PRO A 37 0.04 9.10 -4.98
C PRO A 37 0.02 9.58 -3.52
N PRO A 38 -1.00 10.37 -3.11
CA PRO A 38 -1.10 10.88 -1.75
C PRO A 38 -1.24 9.75 -0.70
N TYR A 39 -0.56 9.89 0.44
CA TYR A 39 -0.44 8.89 1.51
C TYR A 39 -1.46 9.05 2.66
N ASN A 40 -2.64 9.59 2.38
CA ASN A 40 -3.56 9.99 3.44
C ASN A 40 -4.86 9.17 3.40
N ALA A 41 -5.02 8.29 4.39
CA ALA A 41 -6.24 7.51 4.58
C ALA A 41 -7.46 8.35 5.03
N PHE A 42 -7.25 9.59 5.49
CA PHE A 42 -8.28 10.44 6.10
C PHE A 42 -8.50 11.79 5.40
N ALA A 43 -7.68 12.19 4.43
CA ALA A 43 -7.88 13.47 3.72
C ALA A 43 -8.89 13.32 2.58
N GLY A 44 -10.11 13.76 2.85
CA GLY A 44 -11.14 13.93 1.83
C GLY A 44 -11.90 12.64 1.58
N THR A 45 -13.10 12.58 2.16
CA THR A 45 -14.18 11.71 1.67
C THR A 45 -14.21 11.80 0.15
N ALA A 46 -14.11 10.66 -0.54
CA ALA A 46 -14.28 10.63 -2.00
C ALA A 46 -15.60 11.33 -2.32
N THR A 47 -15.50 12.38 -3.12
CA THR A 47 -16.60 13.31 -3.37
C THR A 47 -17.68 12.68 -4.24
N THR A 48 -17.32 11.65 -5.01
CA THR A 48 -18.27 10.91 -5.86
C THR A 48 -18.46 9.47 -5.36
N LYS A 49 -19.60 8.88 -5.71
CA LYS A 49 -19.89 7.47 -5.44
C LYS A 49 -18.92 6.56 -6.21
N GLU A 50 -18.60 6.93 -7.44
CA GLU A 50 -17.66 6.20 -8.31
C GLU A 50 -16.24 6.13 -7.72
N GLU A 51 -15.76 7.20 -7.09
CA GLU A 51 -14.46 7.19 -6.42
C GLU A 51 -14.45 6.30 -5.17
N ARG A 52 -15.56 6.30 -4.40
CA ARG A 52 -15.72 5.43 -3.22
C ARG A 52 -15.77 3.96 -3.59
N ASP A 53 -16.53 3.63 -4.63
CA ASP A 53 -16.76 2.25 -5.05
C ASP A 53 -15.64 1.71 -5.94
N SER A 54 -14.68 2.55 -6.36
CA SER A 54 -13.59 2.16 -7.25
C SER A 54 -12.76 0.99 -6.72
N VAL A 55 -12.54 0.94 -5.40
CA VAL A 55 -11.74 -0.11 -4.72
C VAL A 55 -12.56 -1.31 -4.26
N ALA A 56 -13.86 -1.35 -4.56
CA ALA A 56 -14.73 -2.47 -4.18
C ALA A 56 -14.21 -3.85 -4.66
N PRO A 57 -13.66 -4.00 -5.88
CA PRO A 57 -13.09 -5.28 -6.32
C PRO A 57 -11.99 -5.80 -5.39
N TYR A 58 -11.16 -4.90 -4.84
CA TYR A 58 -10.09 -5.28 -3.91
C TYR A 58 -10.60 -5.74 -2.54
N LYS A 59 -11.89 -5.59 -2.25
CA LYS A 59 -12.51 -6.02 -0.99
C LYS A 59 -13.24 -7.36 -1.12
N GLU A 60 -13.42 -7.87 -2.33
CA GLU A 60 -14.16 -9.10 -2.58
C GLU A 60 -13.46 -10.30 -1.93
N GLY A 61 -14.19 -11.03 -1.08
CA GLY A 61 -13.66 -12.22 -0.42
C GLY A 61 -12.69 -12.00 0.74
N LEU A 62 -12.30 -10.76 1.09
CA LEU A 62 -11.37 -10.52 2.21
C LEU A 62 -11.83 -11.13 3.54
N ILE A 63 -13.11 -10.93 3.89
CA ILE A 63 -13.66 -11.46 5.14
C ILE A 63 -13.94 -12.96 5.01
N LYS A 64 -14.67 -13.36 3.96
CA LYS A 64 -15.15 -14.74 3.80
C LYS A 64 -14.04 -15.75 3.48
N LYS A 65 -13.11 -15.40 2.58
CA LYS A 65 -12.02 -16.27 2.14
C LYS A 65 -10.77 -16.11 3.00
N TRP A 66 -10.38 -14.86 3.30
CA TRP A 66 -9.09 -14.58 3.94
C TRP A 66 -9.18 -14.30 5.45
N GLY A 67 -10.39 -14.21 6.02
CA GLY A 67 -10.63 -13.93 7.44
C GLY A 67 -10.26 -12.51 7.86
N ILE A 68 -10.03 -11.59 6.91
CA ILE A 68 -9.51 -10.24 7.17
C ILE A 68 -10.68 -9.29 7.42
N LYS A 69 -10.94 -9.00 8.71
CA LYS A 69 -12.03 -8.10 9.14
C LYS A 69 -11.64 -6.62 9.18
N LYS A 70 -10.35 -6.32 9.40
CA LYS A 70 -9.82 -4.95 9.43
C LYS A 70 -8.81 -4.77 8.30
N PHE A 71 -9.06 -3.81 7.43
CA PHE A 71 -8.21 -3.51 6.26
C PHE A 71 -8.22 -2.01 5.96
N ASN A 72 -7.14 -1.52 5.35
CA ASN A 72 -6.96 -0.10 5.00
C ASN A 72 -6.92 0.11 3.48
N LEU A 73 -7.85 -0.52 2.75
CA LEU A 73 -7.92 -0.44 1.28
C LEU A 73 -8.57 0.84 0.75
N ASP A 74 -9.12 1.66 1.65
CA ASP A 74 -9.72 2.96 1.32
C ASP A 74 -8.70 4.10 1.23
N ASP A 75 -7.41 3.80 1.48
CA ASP A 75 -6.32 4.76 1.39
C ASP A 75 -6.20 5.32 -0.04
N LEU A 76 -5.87 6.61 -0.17
CA LEU A 76 -5.92 7.29 -1.46
C LEU A 76 -5.00 6.64 -2.49
N TYR A 77 -3.79 6.22 -2.11
CA TYR A 77 -2.86 5.58 -3.05
C TYR A 77 -3.43 4.30 -3.67
N VAL A 78 -4.27 3.55 -2.95
CA VAL A 78 -4.93 2.34 -3.47
C VAL A 78 -5.93 2.67 -4.58
N ARG A 79 -6.57 3.85 -4.51
CA ARG A 79 -7.43 4.34 -5.59
C ARG A 79 -6.63 4.68 -6.84
N PHE A 80 -5.43 5.22 -6.69
CA PHE A 80 -4.52 5.45 -7.82
C PHE A 80 -4.06 4.13 -8.45
N PHE A 81 -3.87 3.08 -7.66
CA PHE A 81 -3.56 1.74 -8.17
C PHE A 81 -4.71 1.23 -9.04
N ARG A 82 -5.95 1.32 -8.53
CA ARG A 82 -7.14 0.97 -9.30
C ARG A 82 -7.27 1.80 -10.57
N MET A 83 -7.08 3.11 -10.47
CA MET A 83 -7.12 3.99 -11.65
C MET A 83 -6.09 3.54 -12.69
N ALA A 84 -4.86 3.26 -12.28
CA ALA A 84 -3.80 2.83 -13.18
C ALA A 84 -4.08 1.47 -13.82
N GLU A 85 -4.59 0.52 -13.04
CA GLU A 85 -5.05 -0.78 -13.53
C GLU A 85 -6.16 -0.63 -14.59
N ARG A 86 -7.19 0.18 -14.32
CA ARG A 86 -8.27 0.45 -15.30
C ARG A 86 -7.73 1.06 -16.59
N ARG A 87 -6.84 2.04 -16.49
CA ARG A 87 -6.33 2.76 -17.67
C ARG A 87 -5.34 1.93 -18.49
N ILE A 88 -4.44 1.21 -17.84
CA ILE A 88 -3.39 0.44 -18.53
C ILE A 88 -3.88 -0.96 -18.88
N ALA A 89 -4.30 -1.75 -17.89
CA ALA A 89 -4.59 -3.16 -18.09
C ALA A 89 -5.96 -3.40 -18.76
N GLU A 90 -7.01 -2.71 -18.32
CA GLU A 90 -8.38 -2.94 -18.82
C GLU A 90 -8.68 -2.18 -20.12
N GLN A 91 -8.27 -0.91 -20.24
CA GLN A 91 -8.58 -0.08 -21.40
C GLN A 91 -7.54 -0.20 -22.52
N THR A 92 -6.26 -0.06 -22.18
CA THR A 92 -5.20 0.02 -23.20
C THR A 92 -4.62 -1.36 -23.54
N GLY A 93 -4.64 -2.30 -22.60
CA GLY A 93 -4.08 -3.65 -22.75
C GLY A 93 -2.55 -3.70 -22.84
N ARG A 94 -1.87 -2.56 -22.69
CA ARG A 94 -0.40 -2.43 -22.69
C ARG A 94 0.02 -1.12 -22.03
N GLY A 95 1.21 -1.10 -21.45
CA GLY A 95 1.79 0.12 -20.90
C GLY A 95 2.57 -0.12 -19.62
N VAL A 96 2.91 0.98 -18.96
CA VAL A 96 3.78 1.01 -17.79
C VAL A 96 3.16 1.89 -16.71
N VAL A 97 3.21 1.41 -15.47
CA VAL A 97 2.84 2.18 -14.28
C VAL A 97 4.07 2.28 -13.39
N SER A 98 4.39 3.48 -12.88
CA SER A 98 5.38 3.62 -11.82
C SER A 98 4.91 4.56 -10.73
N PHE A 99 4.95 4.06 -9.50
CA PHE A 99 4.57 4.84 -8.33
C PHE A 99 5.63 4.73 -7.24
N ILE A 100 5.87 5.84 -6.57
CA ILE A 100 6.39 5.84 -5.21
C ILE A 100 5.19 5.90 -4.27
N SER A 101 4.99 4.87 -3.44
CA SER A 101 3.80 4.69 -2.61
C SER A 101 4.15 4.09 -1.25
N ASN A 102 3.15 3.98 -0.35
CA ASN A 102 3.31 3.23 0.89
C ASN A 102 3.72 1.79 0.53
N HIS A 103 4.63 1.18 1.28
CA HIS A 103 5.10 -0.19 1.05
C HIS A 103 4.16 -1.28 1.61
N SER A 104 3.15 -0.92 2.42
CA SER A 104 2.21 -1.86 3.06
C SER A 104 1.59 -2.89 2.10
N TRP A 105 1.25 -2.48 0.87
CA TRP A 105 0.59 -3.35 -0.09
C TRP A 105 1.44 -4.53 -0.57
N ILE A 106 2.76 -4.47 -0.39
CA ILE A 106 3.71 -5.49 -0.86
C ILE A 106 3.54 -6.81 -0.07
N GLU A 107 3.36 -6.72 1.25
CA GLU A 107 3.35 -7.91 2.13
C GLU A 107 2.13 -7.99 3.05
N GLU A 108 1.54 -6.86 3.47
CA GLU A 108 0.55 -6.91 4.54
C GLU A 108 -0.70 -7.73 4.13
N PRO A 109 -1.28 -8.52 5.05
CA PRO A 109 -2.40 -9.41 4.73
C PRO A 109 -3.59 -8.67 4.10
N SER A 110 -3.88 -7.44 4.55
CA SER A 110 -5.02 -6.64 4.10
C SER A 110 -5.06 -6.35 2.59
N PHE A 111 -3.93 -6.51 1.89
CA PHE A 111 -3.80 -6.22 0.46
C PHE A 111 -3.74 -7.48 -0.42
N VAL A 112 -4.06 -8.66 0.13
CA VAL A 112 -4.01 -9.94 -0.61
C VAL A 112 -4.82 -9.91 -1.90
N VAL A 113 -6.06 -9.43 -1.86
CA VAL A 113 -6.93 -9.37 -3.04
C VAL A 113 -6.44 -8.32 -4.04
N LEU A 114 -5.91 -7.18 -3.56
CA LEU A 114 -5.25 -6.19 -4.42
C LEU A 114 -4.08 -6.82 -5.18
N ARG A 115 -3.21 -7.58 -4.50
CA ARG A 115 -2.09 -8.26 -5.16
C ARG A 115 -2.56 -9.30 -6.18
N GLN A 116 -3.62 -10.05 -5.88
CA GLN A 116 -4.24 -10.97 -6.85
C GLN A 116 -4.70 -10.25 -8.12
N HIS A 117 -5.36 -9.10 -7.98
CA HIS A 117 -5.77 -8.27 -9.11
C HIS A 117 -4.56 -7.77 -9.92
N LEU A 118 -3.54 -7.23 -9.25
CA LEU A 118 -2.33 -6.77 -9.94
C LEU A 118 -1.66 -7.90 -10.73
N LEU A 119 -1.55 -9.10 -10.16
CA LEU A 119 -0.99 -10.28 -10.85
C LEU A 119 -1.81 -10.70 -12.08
N GLN A 120 -3.12 -10.51 -12.09
CA GLN A 120 -3.95 -10.77 -13.26
C GLN A 120 -3.81 -9.66 -14.32
N SER A 121 -3.58 -8.43 -13.86
CA SER A 121 -3.57 -7.24 -14.70
C SER A 121 -2.23 -6.96 -15.36
N PHE A 122 -1.10 -7.22 -14.70
CA PHE A 122 0.25 -6.89 -15.18
C PHE A 122 1.17 -8.11 -15.21
N ASP A 123 2.22 -8.03 -16.03
CA ASP A 123 3.09 -9.15 -16.38
C ASP A 123 4.43 -9.13 -15.65
N VAL A 124 4.98 -7.94 -15.39
CA VAL A 124 6.29 -7.82 -14.73
C VAL A 124 6.25 -6.66 -13.74
N PHE A 125 6.81 -6.89 -12.56
CA PHE A 125 6.92 -5.94 -11.48
C PHE A 125 8.38 -5.78 -11.07
N TRP A 126 8.82 -4.54 -10.87
CA TRP A 126 10.04 -4.21 -10.13
C TRP A 126 9.66 -3.36 -8.94
N ILE A 127 10.14 -3.73 -7.76
CA ILE A 127 9.77 -3.12 -6.49
C ILE A 127 11.05 -2.86 -5.72
N GLU A 128 11.28 -1.59 -5.45
CA GLU A 128 12.39 -1.05 -4.67
C GLU A 128 11.85 -0.70 -3.29
N ASN A 129 12.11 -1.53 -2.27
CA ASN A 129 11.76 -1.18 -0.91
C ASN A 129 12.72 -0.11 -0.40
N LEU A 130 12.19 1.08 -0.14
CA LEU A 130 12.98 2.22 0.33
C LEU A 130 12.97 2.32 1.85
N HIS A 131 12.32 1.39 2.57
CA HIS A 131 12.24 1.36 4.03
C HIS A 131 11.70 2.68 4.63
N GLY A 132 11.95 2.92 5.91
CA GLY A 132 11.64 4.16 6.62
C GLY A 132 10.32 4.14 7.38
N ASN A 133 9.86 2.96 7.77
CA ASN A 133 8.65 2.79 8.54
C ASN A 133 8.87 3.18 10.02
N ARG A 134 8.65 4.45 10.30
CA ARG A 134 8.76 5.04 11.65
C ARG A 134 7.59 4.62 12.56
N LYS A 135 6.49 4.05 12.04
CA LYS A 135 5.37 3.58 12.89
C LYS A 135 5.76 2.37 13.73
N ILE A 136 6.65 1.53 13.21
CA ILE A 136 7.15 0.33 13.88
C ILE A 136 8.58 0.52 14.41
N SER A 137 9.10 1.74 14.38
CA SER A 137 10.51 2.04 14.70
C SER A 137 11.49 1.16 13.92
N GLU A 138 11.35 1.09 12.60
CA GLU A 138 12.26 0.30 11.77
C GLU A 138 13.73 0.73 11.96
N TYR A 139 14.63 -0.25 12.11
CA TYR A 139 16.08 -0.04 12.27
C TYR A 139 16.84 -0.52 11.04
N ALA A 140 17.89 0.21 10.69
CA ALA A 140 18.85 -0.21 9.68
C ALA A 140 19.81 -1.28 10.23
N PRO A 141 20.58 -1.98 9.38
CA PRO A 141 21.56 -2.99 9.82
C PRO A 141 22.63 -2.47 10.79
N ASP A 142 22.87 -1.16 10.82
CA ASP A 142 23.78 -0.49 11.74
C ASP A 142 23.17 -0.16 13.13
N GLY A 143 21.92 -0.57 13.37
CA GLY A 143 21.20 -0.35 14.61
C GLY A 143 20.58 1.04 14.77
N ARG A 144 20.78 1.97 13.82
CA ARG A 144 20.15 3.30 13.86
C ARG A 144 18.74 3.24 13.28
N THR A 145 17.85 4.10 13.77
CA THR A 145 16.47 4.16 13.27
C THR A 145 16.46 4.64 11.82
N SER A 146 15.82 3.87 10.94
CA SER A 146 15.67 4.18 9.52
C SER A 146 14.83 5.44 9.33
N GLU A 147 15.40 6.45 8.67
CA GLU A 147 14.69 7.67 8.28
C GLU A 147 13.61 7.37 7.23
N THR A 148 12.61 8.22 7.10
CA THR A 148 11.75 8.16 5.90
C THR A 148 12.56 8.59 4.68
N ILE A 149 12.33 7.99 3.51
CA ILE A 149 13.02 8.38 2.27
C ILE A 149 12.79 9.84 1.87
N PHE A 150 11.74 10.49 2.38
CA PHE A 150 11.48 11.91 2.18
C PHE A 150 12.14 12.82 3.23
N ALA A 151 12.97 12.29 4.13
CA ALA A 151 13.68 13.10 5.10
C ALA A 151 14.71 13.99 4.38
N ILE A 152 14.61 15.29 4.64
CA ILE A 152 15.54 16.32 4.18
C ILE A 152 16.16 16.95 5.43
N PRO A 153 17.50 17.04 5.52
CA PRO A 153 18.17 17.72 6.63
C PRO A 153 17.62 19.13 6.82
N GLY A 154 17.23 19.48 8.05
CA GLY A 154 16.68 20.81 8.37
C GLY A 154 15.18 20.98 8.15
N PHE A 155 14.45 19.96 7.66
CA PHE A 155 13.00 20.00 7.48
C PHE A 155 12.28 18.91 8.25
N SER A 156 11.03 19.20 8.66
CA SER A 156 10.17 18.23 9.32
C SER A 156 9.82 17.08 8.38
N VAL A 157 9.86 15.85 8.90
CA VAL A 157 9.46 14.64 8.16
C VAL A 157 7.95 14.64 7.95
N GLY A 158 7.51 14.78 6.70
CA GLY A 158 6.08 14.84 6.35
C GLY A 158 5.34 13.50 6.44
N ILE A 159 6.06 12.37 6.51
CA ILE A 159 5.46 11.03 6.57
C ILE A 159 6.18 10.11 7.57
N ARG A 160 5.46 9.07 8.02
CA ARG A 160 5.98 8.04 8.95
C ARG A 160 5.88 6.62 8.40
N GLN A 161 5.21 6.45 7.27
CA GLN A 161 5.03 5.18 6.58
C GLN A 161 6.32 4.80 5.86
N GLY A 162 6.61 3.50 5.80
CA GLY A 162 7.63 3.00 4.88
C GLY A 162 7.16 3.16 3.44
N VAL A 163 8.11 3.31 2.53
CA VAL A 163 7.85 3.69 1.14
C VAL A 163 8.53 2.70 0.22
N ALA A 164 7.91 2.44 -0.93
CA ALA A 164 8.52 1.70 -2.01
C ALA A 164 8.28 2.42 -3.34
N THR A 165 9.27 2.35 -4.22
CA THR A 165 9.06 2.65 -5.64
C THR A 165 8.72 1.35 -6.35
N SER A 166 7.71 1.38 -7.21
CA SER A 166 7.31 0.21 -7.98
C SER A 166 7.12 0.57 -9.44
N LEU A 167 7.40 -0.40 -10.31
CA LEU A 167 7.26 -0.33 -11.75
C LEU A 167 6.51 -1.58 -12.21
N TRP A 168 5.38 -1.41 -12.89
CA TRP A 168 4.53 -2.50 -13.36
C TRP A 168 4.40 -2.39 -14.87
N VAL A 169 4.59 -3.49 -15.57
CA VAL A 169 4.54 -3.54 -17.03
C VAL A 169 3.43 -4.47 -17.48
N LYS A 170 2.58 -3.96 -18.37
CA LYS A 170 1.59 -4.73 -19.13
C LYS A 170 2.06 -4.87 -20.57
N LYS A 171 2.26 -6.10 -21.01
CA LYS A 171 2.65 -6.47 -22.38
C LYS A 171 1.40 -6.75 -23.21
N THR A 172 1.53 -6.55 -24.53
CA THR A 172 0.49 -6.92 -25.51
C THR A 172 0.34 -8.43 -25.63
N GLU A 173 1.44 -9.16 -25.51
CA GLU A 173 1.46 -10.61 -25.54
C GLU A 173 1.21 -11.17 -24.14
N LYS A 174 0.38 -12.21 -24.06
CA LYS A 174 0.09 -12.88 -22.80
C LYS A 174 1.33 -13.61 -22.29
N THR A 175 1.82 -13.20 -21.14
CA THR A 175 2.86 -13.94 -20.41
C THR A 175 2.22 -15.11 -19.65
N ALA A 176 2.89 -16.25 -19.59
CA ALA A 176 2.37 -17.44 -18.91
C ALA A 176 2.19 -17.21 -17.39
N GLU A 177 3.16 -16.55 -16.76
CA GLU A 177 3.12 -16.18 -15.34
C GLU A 177 3.74 -14.80 -15.10
N PRO A 178 3.16 -13.97 -14.20
CA PRO A 178 3.74 -12.69 -13.83
C PRO A 178 5.08 -12.85 -13.10
N LYS A 179 6.04 -11.95 -13.37
CA LYS A 179 7.35 -11.93 -12.70
C LYS A 179 7.45 -10.78 -11.72
N ILE A 180 7.90 -11.05 -10.49
CA ILE A 180 8.00 -10.05 -9.43
C ILE A 180 9.45 -9.97 -8.98
N HIS A 181 10.08 -8.85 -9.32
CA HIS A 181 11.43 -8.49 -8.92
C HIS A 181 11.35 -7.58 -7.68
N PHE A 182 11.90 -8.03 -6.56
CA PHE A 182 11.90 -7.30 -5.30
C PHE A 182 13.31 -7.02 -4.80
N ARG A 183 13.58 -5.78 -4.44
CA ARG A 183 14.89 -5.31 -3.95
C ARG A 183 14.74 -4.65 -2.57
N ASP A 184 15.64 -5.02 -1.66
CA ASP A 184 15.55 -4.76 -0.20
C ASP A 184 16.91 -4.39 0.44
N ASP A 185 17.92 -4.15 -0.38
CA ASP A 185 19.28 -3.81 0.03
C ASP A 185 19.47 -2.30 0.27
N LEU A 186 18.51 -1.46 -0.14
CA LEU A 186 18.48 -0.02 0.11
C LEU A 186 18.09 0.28 1.56
N ASN A 187 18.87 -0.20 2.53
CA ASN A 187 18.49 -0.27 3.94
C ASN A 187 19.36 0.59 4.88
N THR A 188 20.18 1.51 4.36
CA THR A 188 20.99 2.42 5.21
C THR A 188 20.11 3.36 6.01
N ALA A 189 20.49 3.65 7.26
CA ALA A 189 19.66 4.45 8.17
C ALA A 189 19.27 5.82 7.60
N ARG A 190 20.23 6.53 6.99
CA ARG A 190 20.01 7.88 6.48
C ARG A 190 19.32 7.86 5.12
N ALA A 191 18.32 8.73 4.95
CA ALA A 191 17.59 8.85 3.70
C ALA A 191 18.46 9.37 2.56
N VAL A 192 19.41 10.27 2.86
CA VAL A 192 20.37 10.80 1.87
C VAL A 192 21.23 9.68 1.28
N GLU A 193 21.68 8.74 2.12
CA GLU A 193 22.51 7.61 1.70
C GLU A 193 21.73 6.65 0.82
N ARG A 194 20.50 6.28 1.20
CA ARG A 194 19.60 5.47 0.35
C ARG A 194 19.31 6.10 -1.00
N ARG A 195 19.03 7.42 -1.03
CA ARG A 195 18.81 8.14 -2.30
C ARG A 195 20.06 8.11 -3.18
N LYS A 196 21.24 8.26 -2.59
CA LYS A 196 22.50 8.12 -3.32
C LYS A 196 22.66 6.70 -3.87
N GLN A 197 22.47 5.66 -3.07
CA GLN A 197 22.53 4.26 -3.52
C GLN A 197 21.55 3.96 -4.66
N LEU A 198 20.34 4.51 -4.59
CA LEU A 198 19.36 4.39 -5.66
C LEU A 198 19.83 5.07 -6.95
N LEU A 199 20.41 6.26 -6.87
CA LEU A 199 20.98 6.95 -8.04
C LEU A 199 22.19 6.21 -8.61
N ASP A 200 23.09 5.73 -7.75
CA ASP A 200 24.26 4.95 -8.13
C ASP A 200 23.84 3.66 -8.88
N SER A 201 22.66 3.11 -8.55
CA SER A 201 22.13 1.92 -9.21
C SER A 201 21.79 2.11 -10.70
N LEU A 202 21.65 3.34 -11.18
CA LEU A 202 21.45 3.64 -12.61
C LEU A 202 22.67 3.31 -13.47
N GLY A 203 23.87 3.23 -12.88
CA GLY A 203 25.11 2.88 -13.58
C GLY A 203 25.34 1.37 -13.75
N ILE A 204 24.44 0.52 -13.23
CA ILE A 204 24.60 -0.93 -13.22
C ILE A 204 24.21 -1.51 -14.58
N LYS A 205 25.10 -2.31 -15.19
CA LYS A 205 24.85 -2.96 -16.48
C LYS A 205 23.78 -4.04 -16.42
N ASP A 206 23.82 -4.88 -15.38
CA ASP A 206 22.79 -5.91 -15.13
C ASP A 206 21.78 -5.40 -14.09
N PHE A 207 20.74 -4.73 -14.57
CA PHE A 207 19.69 -4.17 -13.75
C PHE A 207 19.01 -5.20 -12.83
N ASN A 208 18.85 -6.45 -13.30
CA ASN A 208 18.12 -7.47 -12.55
C ASN A 208 18.95 -8.16 -11.45
N SER A 209 20.28 -7.99 -11.46
CA SER A 209 21.19 -8.68 -10.52
C SER A 209 20.95 -8.38 -9.04
N TYR A 210 20.34 -7.24 -8.71
CA TYR A 210 20.04 -6.83 -7.34
C TYR A 210 18.64 -7.24 -6.86
N TYR A 211 17.84 -7.83 -7.74
CA TYR A 211 16.47 -8.21 -7.42
C TYR A 211 16.37 -9.68 -7.07
N GLN A 212 15.63 -9.96 -6.00
CA GLN A 212 15.17 -11.29 -5.66
C GLN A 212 13.80 -11.54 -6.32
N PHE A 213 13.56 -12.78 -6.76
CA PHE A 213 12.25 -13.16 -7.26
C PHE A 213 11.31 -13.45 -6.10
N ALA A 214 10.13 -12.83 -6.09
CA ALA A 214 9.04 -13.24 -5.23
C ALA A 214 8.21 -14.31 -5.94
N SER A 215 7.67 -15.27 -5.17
CA SER A 215 6.78 -16.32 -5.66
C SER A 215 5.41 -16.19 -4.97
N PRO A 216 4.55 -15.26 -5.41
CA PRO A 216 3.22 -15.08 -4.83
C PRO A 216 2.36 -16.34 -5.00
N SER A 217 1.78 -16.82 -3.91
CA SER A 217 0.91 -17.99 -3.89
C SER A 217 -0.16 -17.83 -2.81
N GLU A 218 -1.16 -18.72 -2.80
CA GLU A 218 -2.17 -18.69 -1.74
C GLU A 218 -1.56 -18.88 -0.34
N SER A 219 -0.51 -19.70 -0.21
CA SER A 219 0.14 -20.00 1.07
C SER A 219 0.86 -18.80 1.70
N ASN A 220 1.39 -17.87 0.88
CA ASN A 220 2.00 -16.63 1.36
C ASN A 220 1.08 -15.40 1.18
N ARG A 221 -0.23 -15.62 0.97
CA ARG A 221 -1.21 -14.55 0.72
C ARG A 221 -0.78 -13.64 -0.44
N TYR A 222 -0.23 -14.24 -1.49
CA TYR A 222 0.26 -13.58 -2.70
C TYR A 222 1.26 -12.46 -2.42
N SER A 223 2.14 -12.61 -1.41
CA SER A 223 3.13 -11.59 -1.05
C SER A 223 4.08 -11.28 -2.20
N PHE A 224 4.37 -10.00 -2.41
CA PHE A 224 5.37 -9.52 -3.36
C PHE A 224 6.75 -9.38 -2.72
N ARG A 225 6.84 -9.55 -1.40
CA ARG A 225 8.12 -9.71 -0.71
C ARG A 225 8.48 -11.20 -0.66
N PRO A 226 9.69 -11.59 -1.12
CA PRO A 226 10.17 -12.95 -1.00
C PRO A 226 10.19 -13.39 0.47
N SER A 227 9.69 -14.59 0.73
CA SER A 227 9.81 -15.25 2.03
C SER A 227 10.68 -16.49 1.90
N LYS A 228 11.58 -16.70 2.86
CA LYS A 228 12.33 -17.95 3.00
C LYS A 228 11.67 -18.76 4.12
N VAL A 229 10.67 -19.56 3.75
CA VAL A 229 10.04 -20.50 4.67
C VAL A 229 10.48 -21.90 4.26
N SER A 230 11.01 -22.67 5.19
CA SER A 230 11.45 -24.03 4.90
C SER A 230 10.24 -24.96 4.72
N SER A 231 10.38 -26.00 3.90
CA SER A 231 9.35 -27.02 3.71
C SER A 231 8.97 -27.71 5.02
N GLU A 232 9.96 -27.89 5.90
CA GLU A 232 9.80 -28.56 7.19
C GLU A 232 8.94 -27.72 8.14
N TYR A 233 9.12 -26.39 8.14
CA TYR A 233 8.29 -25.50 8.95
C TYR A 233 6.81 -25.58 8.54
N LEU A 234 6.51 -25.68 7.24
CA LEU A 234 5.14 -25.81 6.75
C LEU A 234 4.50 -27.17 7.08
N ALA A 235 5.31 -28.18 7.40
CA ALA A 235 4.84 -29.50 7.82
C ALA A 235 4.50 -29.56 9.32
N TRP A 236 4.89 -28.56 10.12
CA TRP A 236 4.59 -28.55 11.54
C TRP A 236 3.08 -28.35 11.78
N PRO A 237 2.51 -28.96 12.84
CA PRO A 237 1.14 -28.68 13.24
C PRO A 237 0.93 -27.18 13.46
N SER A 238 -0.17 -26.65 12.96
CA SER A 238 -0.56 -25.27 13.24
C SER A 238 -0.87 -25.10 14.73
N LEU A 239 -0.82 -23.87 15.24
CA LEU A 239 -1.25 -23.59 16.62
C LEU A 239 -2.69 -24.05 16.87
N GLU A 240 -3.57 -23.93 15.87
CA GLU A 240 -4.95 -24.41 15.97
C GLU A 240 -5.03 -25.92 16.15
N ASN A 241 -4.11 -26.68 15.54
CA ASN A 241 -4.04 -28.13 15.70
C ASN A 241 -3.53 -28.54 17.09
N LEU A 242 -2.82 -27.64 17.79
CA LEU A 242 -2.23 -27.89 19.11
C LEU A 242 -3.15 -27.49 20.26
N THR A 243 -4.30 -26.87 19.98
CA THR A 243 -5.19 -26.30 20.99
C THR A 243 -6.61 -26.84 20.87
N ASP A 244 -7.24 -27.17 22.01
CA ASP A 244 -8.65 -27.60 22.07
C ASP A 244 -9.64 -26.48 21.68
N PHE A 245 -9.18 -25.22 21.70
CA PHE A 245 -9.99 -24.05 21.40
C PHE A 245 -9.35 -23.19 20.34
N LYS A 246 -10.17 -22.59 19.47
CA LYS A 246 -9.68 -21.65 18.47
C LYS A 246 -9.04 -20.43 19.15
N PRO A 247 -7.86 -19.97 18.70
CA PRO A 247 -7.26 -18.74 19.19
C PRO A 247 -8.23 -17.56 19.07
N THR A 248 -8.33 -16.77 20.14
CA THR A 248 -9.12 -15.55 20.18
C THR A 248 -8.21 -14.33 20.22
N LEU A 249 -8.68 -13.21 19.68
CA LEU A 249 -7.99 -11.92 19.82
C LEU A 249 -8.08 -11.48 21.29
N GLY A 250 -7.03 -10.81 21.77
CA GLY A 250 -7.04 -10.18 23.08
C GLY A 250 -8.19 -9.18 23.24
N ILE A 251 -8.60 -8.96 24.49
CA ILE A 251 -9.70 -8.04 24.82
C ILE A 251 -9.31 -6.62 24.37
N LEU A 252 -10.13 -6.03 23.50
CA LEU A 252 -10.01 -4.65 23.03
C LEU A 252 -11.16 -3.84 23.63
N GLU A 253 -10.87 -3.16 24.72
CA GLU A 253 -11.84 -2.44 25.54
C GLU A 253 -12.35 -1.13 24.87
N ASN A 254 -11.59 -0.58 23.92
CA ASN A 254 -11.94 0.60 23.10
C ASN A 254 -12.42 1.83 23.89
N ARG A 255 -12.10 1.92 25.19
CA ARG A 255 -12.49 3.02 26.07
C ARG A 255 -11.30 3.60 26.82
N LYS A 256 -10.10 3.45 26.25
CA LYS A 256 -8.83 3.98 26.78
C LYS A 256 -8.57 3.51 28.21
N GLU A 257 -8.73 2.21 28.46
CA GLU A 257 -8.48 1.57 29.76
C GLU A 257 -9.45 2.01 30.87
N ALA A 258 -10.58 2.62 30.54
CA ALA A 258 -11.61 2.97 31.53
C ALA A 258 -12.11 1.74 32.32
N LEU A 259 -12.17 0.55 31.70
CA LEU A 259 -12.57 -0.72 32.30
C LEU A 259 -11.38 -1.58 32.74
N ILE A 260 -10.15 -1.07 32.66
CA ILE A 260 -8.93 -1.79 33.01
C ILE A 260 -8.18 -0.95 34.05
N ASP A 261 -8.15 -1.42 35.28
CA ASP A 261 -7.40 -0.79 36.36
C ASP A 261 -6.85 -1.86 37.29
N ILE A 262 -5.71 -1.57 37.93
CA ILE A 262 -5.15 -2.47 38.94
C ILE A 262 -6.00 -2.38 40.21
N ASP A 263 -6.62 -1.23 40.47
CA ASP A 263 -7.51 -1.01 41.61
C ASP A 263 -8.97 -1.31 41.26
N LYS A 264 -9.52 -2.33 41.92
CA LYS A 264 -10.92 -2.74 41.80
C LYS A 264 -11.91 -1.61 42.12
N HIS A 265 -11.64 -0.78 43.14
CA HIS A 265 -12.57 0.27 43.58
C HIS A 265 -12.72 1.37 42.54
N ILE A 266 -11.65 1.65 41.79
CA ILE A 266 -11.68 2.61 40.70
C ILE A 266 -12.61 2.10 39.59
N ILE A 267 -12.51 0.82 39.21
CA ILE A 267 -13.41 0.22 38.21
C ILE A 267 -14.86 0.25 38.70
N GLU A 268 -15.12 -0.15 39.95
CA GLU A 268 -16.47 -0.15 40.52
C GLU A 268 -17.12 1.24 40.49
N ASN A 269 -16.37 2.29 40.85
CA ASN A 269 -16.86 3.66 40.82
C ASN A 269 -17.14 4.14 39.38
N ARG A 270 -16.24 3.85 38.44
CA ARG A 270 -16.46 4.14 37.01
C ARG A 270 -17.72 3.43 36.49
N MET A 271 -17.96 2.19 36.90
CA MET A 271 -19.15 1.43 36.48
C MET A 271 -20.44 1.96 37.10
N LYS A 272 -20.42 2.33 38.39
CA LYS A 272 -21.57 2.98 39.04
C LYS A 272 -21.97 4.27 38.30
N LEU A 273 -20.98 5.12 37.97
CA LEU A 273 -21.21 6.33 37.18
C LEU A 273 -21.73 6.03 35.78
N TYR A 274 -21.23 4.98 35.13
CA TYR A 274 -21.68 4.59 33.79
C TYR A 274 -23.15 4.11 33.76
N TYR A 275 -23.61 3.48 34.84
CA TYR A 275 -25.00 3.02 34.97
C TYR A 275 -25.92 4.06 35.63
N ASP A 276 -25.43 5.22 36.06
CA ASP A 276 -26.27 6.28 36.59
C ASP A 276 -27.08 6.92 35.45
N PRO A 277 -28.44 6.86 35.50
CA PRO A 277 -29.27 7.44 34.45
C PRO A 277 -29.38 8.97 34.53
N ASN A 278 -28.84 9.62 35.58
CA ASN A 278 -28.93 11.06 35.81
C ASN A 278 -27.70 11.83 35.31
#